data_AF-A0ABD0R2N0-F1
#
_entry.id   AF-A0ABD0R2N0-F1
#
_cell.length_a   1.000
_cell.length_b   1.000
_cell.length_c   1.000
_cell.angle_alpha   90.00
_cell.angle_beta   90.00
_cell.angle_gamma   90.00
#
_symmetry.space_group_name_H-M   'P 1'
#
loop_
_entity.id
_entity.type
_entity.pdbx_description
1 polymer ?
#
loop_
_entity_poly.entity_id
_entity_poly.type
_entity_poly.pdbx_seq_one_letter_code
_entity_poly.pdbx_strand_id
1 'polypeptide(L)' 'PSHPLLDQRSPLTPASCGTVGDWLRAIKMERYEESFLQAGYTSMQLLAHITT' A
#
# COMPACT_ATOMS: atom_id res chain seq x y z
N PRO A 1 17.07 -3.56 26.88
CA PRO A 1 16.94 -3.04 25.50
C PRO A 1 15.62 -3.51 24.88
N SER A 2 14.57 -2.72 25.05
CA SER A 2 13.23 -3.01 24.53
C SER A 2 13.20 -2.63 23.06
N HIS A 3 13.26 -3.63 22.17
CA HIS A 3 12.82 -3.42 20.79
C HIS A 3 11.34 -3.02 20.89
N PRO A 4 10.93 -1.83 20.39
CA PRO A 4 9.52 -1.55 20.27
C PRO A 4 9.00 -2.64 19.35
N LEU A 5 8.11 -3.49 19.87
CA LEU A 5 7.29 -4.39 19.09
C LEU A 5 6.63 -3.50 18.04
N LEU A 6 7.21 -3.43 16.85
CA LEU A 6 6.60 -2.71 15.74
C LEU A 6 5.19 -3.27 15.66
N ASP A 7 4.24 -2.38 15.93
CA ASP A 7 2.80 -2.62 16.00
C ASP A 7 2.45 -3.76 15.06
N GLN A 8 2.07 -4.92 15.60
CA GLN A 8 1.87 -6.18 14.89
C GLN A 8 0.69 -6.14 13.90
N ARG A 9 0.27 -4.95 13.46
CA ARG A 9 -0.52 -4.77 12.25
C ARG A 9 0.27 -5.38 11.12
N SER A 10 -0.16 -6.56 10.68
CA SER A 10 0.27 -7.14 9.41
C SER A 10 0.30 -6.00 8.39
N PRO A 11 1.42 -5.82 7.66
CA PRO A 11 1.49 -4.77 6.66
C PRO A 11 0.28 -4.97 5.75
N LEU A 12 -0.60 -3.96 5.72
CA LEU A 12 -1.82 -3.99 4.92
C LEU A 12 -1.38 -4.26 3.48
N THR A 13 -1.54 -5.50 3.06
CA THR A 13 -1.07 -5.90 1.75
C THR A 13 -1.96 -5.20 0.74
N PRO A 14 -1.41 -4.70 -0.38
CA PRO A 14 -2.23 -4.16 -1.45
C PRO A 14 -3.29 -5.18 -1.89
N ALA A 15 -2.99 -6.49 -1.85
CA ALA A 15 -3.96 -7.55 -2.14
C ALA A 15 -5.23 -7.53 -1.24
N SER A 16 -5.18 -6.91 -0.06
CA SER A 16 -6.34 -6.80 0.84
C SER A 16 -7.27 -5.63 0.50
N CYS A 17 -6.91 -4.77 -0.45
CA CYS A 17 -7.66 -3.58 -0.85
C CYS A 17 -8.13 -3.71 -2.31
N GLY A 18 -9.35 -3.27 -2.60
CA GLY A 18 -9.95 -3.39 -3.94
C GLY A 18 -9.36 -2.43 -4.98
N THR A 19 -8.74 -1.32 -4.55
CA THR A 19 -8.16 -0.29 -5.43
C THR A 19 -6.90 0.34 -4.82
N VAL A 20 -6.11 1.00 -5.69
CA VAL A 20 -4.87 1.71 -5.30
C VAL A 20 -5.17 2.83 -4.31
N GLY A 21 -6.23 3.62 -4.56
CA GLY A 21 -6.66 4.69 -3.67
C GLY A 21 -7.07 4.18 -2.28
N ASP A 22 -7.77 3.05 -2.19
CA ASP A 22 -8.13 2.43 -0.90
C ASP A 22 -6.91 1.97 -0.11
N TRP A 23 -5.97 1.29 -0.78
CA TRP A 23 -4.72 0.86 -0.16
C TRP A 23 -3.91 2.04 0.33
N LEU A 24 -3.72 3.05 -0.52
CA LEU A 24 -2.98 4.25 -0.17
C LEU A 24 -3.62 4.98 0.99
N ARG A 25 -4.96 5.11 1.03
CA ARG A 25 -5.66 5.68 2.18
C ARG A 25 -5.48 4.84 3.45
N ALA A 26 -5.49 3.51 3.33
CA ALA A 26 -5.27 2.60 4.45
C ALA A 26 -3.85 2.71 5.04
N ILE A 27 -2.83 2.97 4.21
CA ILE A 27 -1.44 3.21 4.65
C ILE A 27 -1.10 4.70 4.83
N LYS A 28 -2.09 5.61 4.75
CA LYS A 28 -1.93 7.08 4.80
C LYS A 28 -0.98 7.66 3.74
N MET A 29 -0.88 7.01 2.59
CA MET A 29 -0.13 7.42 1.40
C MET A 29 -1.04 7.86 0.24
N GLU A 30 -2.30 8.21 0.47
CA GLU A 30 -3.25 8.71 -0.57
C GLU A 30 -2.70 9.82 -1.46
N ARG A 31 -1.80 10.66 -0.93
CA ARG A 31 -1.08 11.70 -1.67
C ARG A 31 -0.25 11.19 -2.86
N TYR A 32 0.09 9.90 -2.88
CA TYR A 32 0.84 9.26 -3.95
C TYR A 32 -0.07 8.62 -5.01
N GLU A 33 -1.39 8.62 -4.81
CA GLU A 33 -2.35 8.02 -5.75
C GLU A 33 -2.17 8.57 -7.16
N GLU A 34 -2.01 9.89 -7.25
CA GLU A 34 -1.76 10.57 -8.51
C GLU A 34 -0.42 10.16 -9.15
N SER A 35 0.62 9.90 -8.34
CA SER A 35 1.91 9.39 -8.84
C SER A 35 1.79 7.97 -9.40
N PHE A 36 0.98 7.11 -8.76
CA PHE A 36 0.69 5.77 -9.28
C PHE A 36 -0.12 5.85 -10.58
N LEU A 37 -1.15 6.71 -10.64
CA LEU A 37 -1.93 6.92 -11.87
C LEU A 37 -1.08 7.47 -13.02
N GLN A 38 -0.25 8.48 -12.75
CA GLN A 38 0.67 9.08 -13.73
C GLN A 38 1.66 8.06 -14.30
N ALA A 39 2.15 7.15 -13.46
CA ALA A 39 3.05 6.09 -13.89
C ALA A 39 2.32 4.88 -14.52
N GLY A 40 0.99 4.91 -14.64
CA GLY A 40 0.18 3.85 -15.25
C GLY A 40 -0.14 2.69 -14.30
N TYR A 41 0.22 2.79 -13.02
CA TYR A 41 -0.14 1.83 -11.97
C TYR A 41 -1.60 2.04 -11.54
N THR A 42 -2.51 1.66 -12.43
CA THR A 42 -3.96 1.74 -12.19
C THR A 42 -4.52 0.46 -11.55
N SER A 43 -3.71 -0.61 -11.49
CA SER A 43 -4.16 -1.93 -11.07
C SER A 43 -3.38 -2.45 -9.85
N MET A 44 -4.12 -2.85 -8.81
CA MET A 44 -3.56 -3.44 -7.57
C MET A 44 -2.72 -4.69 -7.81
N GLN A 45 -2.98 -5.38 -8.92
CA GLN A 45 -2.22 -6.55 -9.31
C GLN A 45 -0.76 -6.23 -9.65
N LEU A 46 -0.48 -5.04 -10.21
CA LEU A 46 0.90 -4.58 -10.40
C LEU A 46 1.57 -4.32 -9.04
N LEU A 47 0.87 -3.65 -8.11
CA LEU A 47 1.37 -3.34 -6.77
C LEU A 47 1.68 -4.58 -5.93
N ALA A 48 0.89 -5.64 -6.08
CA ALA A 48 1.11 -6.91 -5.40
C ALA A 48 2.48 -7.53 -5.74
N HIS A 49 3.04 -7.26 -6.92
CA HIS A 49 4.36 -7.74 -7.33
C HIS A 49 5.53 -6.87 -6.85
N ILE A 50 5.28 -5.62 -6.46
CA ILE A 50 6.34 -4.65 -6.09
C ILE A 50 6.72 -4.77 -4.60
N THR A 51 5.84 -5.36 -3.79
CA THR A 51 5.99 -5.45 -2.34
C THR A 51 6.51 -6.81 -1.84
N THR A 52 6.95 -7.71 -2.74
CA THR A 52 7.66 -8.96 -2.37
C THR A 52 9.08 -8.67 -1.91
#